data_AF-A0A0F7FV99-F1
#
_entry.id   AF-A0A0F7FV99-F1
#
_cell.length_a   1.000
_cell.length_b   1.000
_cell.length_c   1.000
_cell.angle_alpha   90.00
_cell.angle_beta   90.00
_cell.angle_gamma   90.00
#
_symmetry.space_group_name_H-M   'P 1'
#
loop_
_entity.id
_entity.type
_entity.pdbx_description
1 polymer ?
#
loop_
_entity_poly.entity_id
_entity_poly.type
_entity_poly.pdbx_seq_one_letter_code
_entity_poly.pdbx_strand_id
1 'polypeptide(L)' 'MARDYDSQLLESVSVRRRRLRDALLFGGQRVRMTLDENLGKSVGGIVLGAVLCAGCVGWSFLSGRMGSGSW' A
#
# COMPACT_ATOMS: atom_id res chain seq x y z
N MET A 1 -19.74 25.56 25.03
CA MET A 1 -19.96 26.37 23.81
C MET A 1 -18.76 26.44 22.87
N ALA A 2 -17.50 26.57 23.32
CA ALA A 2 -16.34 26.52 22.39
C ALA A 2 -16.08 25.12 21.79
N ARG A 3 -16.44 24.05 22.50
CA ARG A 3 -16.23 22.65 22.09
C ARG A 3 -17.06 22.24 20.87
N ASP A 4 -18.23 22.85 20.70
CA ASP A 4 -19.19 22.53 19.64
C ASP A 4 -18.80 23.18 18.29
N TYR A 5 -18.05 24.28 18.34
CA TYR A 5 -17.43 24.91 17.17
C TYR A 5 -16.24 24.11 16.65
N ASP A 6 -15.41 23.60 17.55
CA ASP A 6 -14.23 22.81 17.19
C ASP A 6 -14.63 21.44 16.62
N SER A 7 -15.70 20.83 17.14
CA SER A 7 -16.28 19.62 16.54
C SER A 7 -16.87 19.88 15.15
N GLN A 8 -17.54 21.02 14.91
CA GLN A 8 -18.01 21.39 13.57
C GLN A 8 -16.87 21.68 12.59
N LEU A 9 -15.77 22.29 13.05
CA LEU A 9 -14.56 22.49 12.25
C LEU A 9 -13.89 21.16 11.91
N LEU A 10 -13.75 20.27 12.89
CA LEU A 10 -13.17 18.94 12.67
C LEU A 10 -14.03 18.10 11.73
N GLU A 11 -15.36 18.16 11.86
CA GLU A 11 -16.26 17.42 10.97
C GLU A 11 -16.17 17.95 9.53
N SER A 12 -16.19 19.28 9.33
CA SER A 12 -16.07 19.88 7.99
C SER A 12 -14.70 19.65 7.33
N VAL A 13 -13.59 19.74 8.09
CA VAL A 13 -12.24 19.46 7.60
C VAL A 13 -12.08 17.98 7.30
N SER A 14 -12.62 17.09 8.14
CA SER A 14 -12.58 15.66 7.90
C SER A 14 -13.30 15.29 6.59
N VAL A 15 -14.44 15.93 6.29
CA VAL A 15 -15.18 15.74 5.04
C VAL A 15 -14.42 16.29 3.84
N ARG A 16 -13.83 17.48 3.95
CA ARG A 16 -13.01 18.05 2.86
C ARG A 16 -11.77 17.21 2.59
N ARG A 17 -11.10 16.74 3.65
CA ARG A 17 -9.92 15.87 3.55
C ARG A 17 -10.29 14.50 3.02
N ARG A 18 -11.44 13.95 3.39
CA ARG A 18 -12.00 12.72 2.83
C ARG A 18 -12.26 12.87 1.34
N ARG A 19 -12.91 13.96 0.90
CA ARG A 19 -13.17 14.25 -0.52
C ARG A 19 -11.89 14.49 -1.31
N LEU A 20 -10.90 15.21 -0.77
CA LEU A 20 -9.60 15.42 -1.40
C LEU A 20 -8.79 14.12 -1.46
N ARG A 21 -8.84 13.30 -0.41
CA ARG A 21 -8.15 12.01 -0.37
C ARG A 21 -8.81 11.02 -1.33
N ASP A 22 -10.13 11.02 -1.40
CA ASP A 22 -10.86 10.21 -2.38
C ASP A 22 -10.61 10.74 -3.81
N ALA A 23 -10.47 12.06 -4.01
CA ALA A 23 -10.10 12.62 -5.32
C ALA A 23 -8.62 12.44 -5.68
N LEU A 24 -7.71 12.33 -4.71
CA LEU A 24 -6.29 12.05 -4.94
C LEU A 24 -6.05 10.55 -5.16
N LEU A 25 -6.76 9.70 -4.42
CA LEU A 25 -6.67 8.24 -4.56
C LEU A 25 -7.49 7.72 -5.75
N PHE A 26 -8.61 8.37 -6.10
CA PHE A 26 -9.52 7.94 -7.17
C PHE A 26 -9.72 9.01 -8.27
N GLY A 27 -8.75 9.89 -8.48
CA GLY A 27 -8.84 11.06 -9.35
C GLY A 27 -9.54 10.83 -10.69
N GLY A 28 -10.60 11.63 -10.92
CA GLY A 28 -11.38 11.64 -12.15
C GLY A 28 -12.19 10.37 -12.37
N GLN A 29 -13.52 10.48 -12.32
CA GLN A 29 -14.55 9.43 -12.44
C GLN A 29 -14.32 8.31 -13.50
N ARG A 30 -13.46 8.51 -14.51
CA ARG A 30 -13.09 7.53 -15.55
C ARG A 30 -12.03 6.51 -15.11
N VAL A 31 -11.32 6.78 -14.02
CA VAL A 31 -10.15 6.01 -13.57
C VAL A 31 -10.54 4.95 -12.51
N ARG A 32 -11.80 4.93 -12.03
CA ARG A 32 -12.26 4.01 -10.98
C ARG A 32 -12.22 2.53 -11.40
N MET A 33 -12.54 2.20 -12.64
CA MET A 33 -12.49 0.80 -13.11
C MET A 33 -11.04 0.32 -13.33
N THR A 34 -10.17 1.17 -13.85
CA THR A 34 -8.78 0.80 -14.14
C THR A 34 -7.91 0.81 -12.90
N LEU A 35 -8.12 1.72 -11.94
CA LEU A 35 -7.32 1.74 -10.71
C LEU A 35 -7.72 0.66 -9.73
N ASP A 36 -8.98 0.28 -9.52
CA ASP A 36 -9.25 -0.82 -8.59
C ASP A 36 -8.58 -2.14 -9.07
N GLU A 37 -8.63 -2.42 -10.37
CA GLU A 37 -7.93 -3.57 -11.00
C GLU A 37 -6.39 -3.41 -10.95
N ASN A 38 -5.86 -2.22 -11.29
CA ASN A 38 -4.41 -1.97 -11.26
C ASN A 38 -3.85 -1.83 -9.83
N LEU A 39 -4.64 -1.37 -8.86
CA LEU A 39 -4.27 -1.27 -7.44
C LEU A 39 -4.17 -2.67 -6.84
N GLY A 40 -5.11 -3.57 -7.15
CA GLY A 40 -4.97 -4.99 -6.82
C GLY A 40 -3.70 -5.60 -7.40
N LYS A 41 -3.41 -5.35 -8.68
CA LYS A 41 -2.19 -5.85 -9.35
C LYS A 41 -0.91 -5.23 -8.81
N SER A 42 -0.91 -3.94 -8.47
CA SER A 42 0.28 -3.24 -7.94
C SER A 42 0.57 -3.61 -6.49
N VAL A 43 -0.46 -3.78 -5.65
CA VAL A 43 -0.28 -4.38 -4.31
C VAL A 43 0.26 -5.80 -4.45
N GLY A 44 -0.26 -6.59 -5.40
CA GLY A 44 0.28 -7.91 -5.72
C GLY A 44 1.76 -7.86 -6.10
N GLY A 45 2.17 -6.93 -6.97
CA GLY A 45 3.57 -6.74 -7.37
C GLY A 45 4.48 -6.34 -6.20
N ILE A 46 4.01 -5.47 -5.30
CA ILE A 46 4.76 -5.07 -4.09
C ILE A 46 4.97 -6.28 -3.17
N VAL A 47 3.92 -7.06 -2.92
CA VAL A 47 4.00 -8.28 -2.10
C VAL A 47 4.93 -9.30 -2.74
N LEU A 48 4.82 -9.51 -4.06
CA LEU A 48 5.70 -10.43 -4.79
C LEU A 48 7.16 -9.99 -4.70
N GLY A 49 7.45 -8.70 -4.84
CA GLY A 49 8.80 -8.15 -4.71
C GLY A 49 9.37 -8.31 -3.30
N ALA A 50 8.54 -8.09 -2.26
CA ALA A 50 8.93 -8.30 -0.87
C ALA A 50 9.23 -9.78 -0.58
N VAL A 51 8.38 -10.70 -1.05
CA VAL A 51 8.58 -12.15 -0.91
C VAL A 51 9.83 -12.61 -1.66
N LEU A 52 10.06 -12.12 -2.89
CA LEU A 52 11.28 -12.41 -3.66
C LEU A 52 12.53 -11.93 -2.92
N CYS A 53 12.51 -10.72 -2.37
CA CYS A 53 13.64 -10.18 -1.61
C CYS A 53 13.92 -11.05 -0.37
N ALA A 54 12.89 -11.40 0.40
CA ALA A 54 13.01 -12.30 1.54
C ALA A 54 13.49 -13.71 1.14
N GLY A 55 12.97 -14.24 0.03
CA GLY A 55 13.35 -15.54 -0.52
C GLY A 55 14.81 -15.59 -0.98
N CYS A 56 15.30 -14.53 -1.63
CA CYS A 56 16.70 -14.44 -2.05
C CYS A 56 17.67 -14.51 -0.85
N VAL A 57 17.36 -13.83 0.25
CA VAL A 57 18.18 -13.90 1.48
C VAL A 57 18.19 -15.32 2.06
N GLY A 58 17.03 -15.99 2.09
CA GLY A 58 16.93 -17.39 2.52
C GLY A 58 17.72 -18.35 1.62
N TRP A 59 17.64 -18.17 0.30
CA TRP A 59 18.38 -18.98 -0.67
C TRP A 59 19.89 -18.83 -0.51
N SER A 60 20.38 -17.62 -0.26
CA SER A 60 21.82 -17.37 -0.03
C SER A 60 22.35 -18.10 1.21
N PHE A 61 21.54 -18.19 2.27
CA PHE A 61 21.89 -18.97 3.46
C PHE A 61 21.90 -20.47 3.19
N LEU A 62 20.92 -20.94 2.42
CA LEU A 62 20.74 -22.35 2.09
C LEU A 62 21.80 -22.85 1.09
N SER A 63 22.20 -22.03 0.11
CA SER A 63 23.27 -22.34 -0.85
C SER A 63 24.66 -22.36 -0.19
N GLY A 64 24.94 -21.45 0.74
CA GLY A 64 26.18 -21.47 1.52
C GLY A 64 26.32 -22.73 2.38
N ARG A 65 25.21 -23.23 2.93
CA ARG A 65 25.19 -24.45 3.75
C ARG A 65 25.27 -25.74 2.92
N MET A 66 24.66 -25.77 1.74
CA MET A 66 24.77 -26.91 0.82
C MET A 66 26.12 -26.97 0.11
N GLY A 67 26.70 -25.82 -0.26
CA GLY A 67 28.02 -25.76 -0.89
C GLY A 67 29.16 -26.19 0.06
N SER A 68 29.04 -25.94 1.37
CA SER A 68 30.01 -26.42 2.36
C SER A 68 29.94 -27.92 2.66
N GLY A 69 28.87 -28.61 2.22
CA GLY A 69 28.66 -30.05 2.43
C GLY A 69 28.90 -30.91 1.20
N SER A 70 29.37 -30.33 0.09
CA SER A 70 29.70 -31.02 -1.15
C SER A 70 31.17 -31.46 -1.13
N TRP A 71 31.46 -32.52 -0.38
CA TRP A 71 32.59 -33.42 -0.66
C TRP A 71 32.26 -34.34 -1.84
#